data_AF-A0A667YJ74-F1
#
_entry.id   AF-A0A667YJ74-F1
#
_cell.length_a   1.000
_cell.length_b   1.000
_cell.length_c   1.000
_cell.angle_alpha   90.00
_cell.angle_beta   90.00
_cell.angle_gamma   90.00
#
_symmetry.space_group_name_H-M   'P 1'
#
loop_
_entity.id
_entity.type
_entity.pdbx_description
1 polymer ?
#
loop_
_entity_poly.entity_id
_entity_poly.type
_entity_poly.pdbx_seq_one_letter_code
_entity_poly.pdbx_strand_id
1 'polypeptide(L)'
;MDDLQFLDIFRGKLIKLTLKTSSYVGVVQRINSNKTVLLADVVYVEKGIKVPGLKLFFGHEIVNVEFPGKTNSGDRETLGYKLEDHLLVEEFQPYRKSIRLDDDEDDEVVINFEVIDEFHGKFGSAVMHIKKQRLIGVGADAVEAFQQGRLCWLQIATKNKVYLFDILVLGAQAFKNGLSMILENKHILKVIHDCRVISACLLAQFGVRLTNVFDTQVADVMCFYSETGGFLPDRVSTLQEVVSLHLNVPSSQLSSLKMKSQLTKEERELWYKRPCPLPLLKVMALSVIHLLPLRLVLLDTLMTDYMDLVDSYLSSSYNEPGEVEHINMELASSQAVPFFAAGTMQWRHTPRLDLG
;
A
#
# COMPACT_ATOMS: atom_id res chain seq x y z
N MET A 1 -2.74 14.88 20.37
CA MET A 1 -1.74 15.50 19.48
C MET A 1 -2.56 16.03 18.31
N ASP A 2 -2.82 17.33 18.32
CA ASP A 2 -3.78 17.99 17.42
C ASP A 2 -3.31 17.92 15.97
N ASP A 3 -4.24 17.97 15.01
CA ASP A 3 -3.98 18.03 13.55
C ASP A 3 -2.90 19.06 13.19
N LEU A 4 -2.76 20.11 14.01
CA LEU A 4 -1.73 21.14 13.93
C LEU A 4 -0.28 20.61 13.94
N GLN A 5 0.02 19.54 14.69
CA GLN A 5 1.39 19.00 14.75
C GLN A 5 1.77 18.16 13.51
N PHE A 6 0.79 17.50 12.88
CA PHE A 6 1.01 16.82 11.60
C PHE A 6 1.15 17.83 10.46
N LEU A 7 0.34 18.89 10.50
CA LEU A 7 0.37 20.00 9.54
C LEU A 7 1.66 20.83 9.63
N ASP A 8 2.29 20.92 10.81
CA ASP A 8 3.59 21.58 11.00
C ASP A 8 4.76 20.87 10.28
N ILE A 9 4.61 19.59 9.90
CA ILE A 9 5.62 18.85 9.11
C ILE A 9 5.82 19.51 7.73
N PHE A 10 4.77 20.15 7.19
CA PHE A 10 4.84 20.83 5.91
C PHE A 10 5.48 22.21 6.00
N ARG A 11 5.66 22.77 7.20
CA ARG A 11 6.24 24.11 7.38
C ARG A 11 7.65 24.16 6.78
N GLY A 12 7.90 25.15 5.92
CA GLY A 12 9.15 25.36 5.22
C GLY A 12 9.34 24.54 3.94
N LYS A 13 8.39 23.67 3.56
CA LYS A 13 8.47 22.90 2.31
C LYS A 13 7.96 23.73 1.12
N LEU A 14 8.64 23.61 -0.02
CA LEU A 14 8.18 24.17 -1.29
C LEU A 14 7.09 23.26 -1.87
N ILE A 15 5.93 23.81 -2.16
CA ILE A 15 4.81 23.08 -2.76
C ILE A 15 4.28 23.82 -3.99
N LYS A 16 3.68 23.07 -4.92
CA LYS A 16 2.89 23.57 -6.03
C LYS A 16 1.42 23.23 -5.75
N LEU A 17 0.59 24.25 -5.64
CA LEU A 17 -0.86 24.14 -5.54
C LEU A 17 -1.47 24.33 -6.92
N THR A 18 -2.33 23.41 -7.35
CA THR A 18 -3.17 23.57 -8.54
C THR A 18 -4.60 23.79 -8.10
N LEU A 19 -5.16 24.94 -8.47
CA LEU A 19 -6.57 25.28 -8.34
C LEU A 19 -7.30 24.95 -9.65
N LYS A 20 -8.63 25.04 -9.66
CA LYS A 20 -9.46 24.80 -10.86
C LYS A 20 -9.06 25.65 -12.08
N THR A 21 -8.48 26.84 -11.84
CA THR A 21 -8.21 27.83 -12.89
C THR A 21 -6.76 28.30 -12.95
N SER A 22 -5.91 27.86 -12.02
CA SER A 22 -4.57 28.43 -11.85
C SER A 22 -3.65 27.53 -11.04
N SER A 23 -2.34 27.66 -11.26
CA SER A 23 -1.34 26.97 -10.43
C SER A 23 -0.37 27.95 -9.76
N TYR A 24 -0.01 27.68 -8.52
CA TYR A 24 0.90 28.49 -7.71
C TYR A 24 1.99 27.62 -7.10
N VAL A 25 3.20 28.15 -6.99
CA VAL A 25 4.31 27.52 -6.26
C VAL A 25 4.68 28.42 -5.09
N GLY A 26 4.89 27.88 -3.90
CA GLY A 26 5.28 28.67 -2.74
C GLY A 26 5.74 27.82 -1.56
N VAL A 27 6.36 28.47 -0.57
CA VAL A 27 6.87 27.83 0.64
C VAL A 27 5.79 27.83 1.71
N VAL A 28 5.45 26.67 2.24
CA VAL A 28 4.42 26.53 3.28
C VAL A 28 4.87 27.24 4.56
N GLN A 29 4.11 28.25 4.98
CA GLN A 29 4.32 28.89 6.28
C GLN A 29 3.45 28.26 7.36
N ARG A 30 2.21 27.92 7.00
CA ARG A 30 1.23 27.35 7.94
C ARG A 30 0.15 26.62 7.18
N ILE A 31 -0.33 25.51 7.74
CA ILE A 31 -1.58 24.89 7.35
C ILE A 31 -2.47 24.85 8.60
N ASN A 32 -3.70 25.36 8.46
CA ASN A 32 -4.66 25.44 9.56
C ASN A 32 -5.61 24.24 9.55
N SER A 33 -6.21 23.95 10.70
CA SER A 33 -7.23 22.90 10.85
C SER A 33 -8.47 23.12 9.98
N ASN A 34 -8.79 24.37 9.62
CA ASN A 34 -9.86 24.68 8.66
C ASN A 34 -9.46 24.49 7.19
N LYS A 35 -8.47 23.64 6.91
CA LYS A 35 -7.95 23.32 5.57
C LYS A 35 -7.45 24.55 4.79
N THR A 36 -7.06 25.65 5.45
CA THR A 36 -6.42 26.79 4.77
C THR A 36 -4.90 26.67 4.78
N VAL A 37 -4.29 26.99 3.63
CA VAL A 37 -2.84 26.91 3.41
C VAL A 37 -2.28 28.32 3.22
N LEU A 38 -1.29 28.69 4.01
CA LEU A 38 -0.60 29.97 3.90
C LEU A 38 0.78 29.75 3.30
N LEU A 39 1.03 30.32 2.11
CA LEU A 39 2.31 30.24 1.42
C LEU A 39 3.05 31.57 1.42
N ALA A 40 4.38 31.51 1.54
CA ALA A 40 5.32 32.58 1.27
C ALA A 40 6.03 32.36 -0.08
N ASP A 41 6.70 33.40 -0.59
CA ASP A 41 7.49 33.35 -1.83
C ASP A 41 6.71 32.78 -3.01
N VAL A 42 5.45 33.20 -3.14
CA VAL A 42 4.49 32.58 -4.04
C VAL A 42 4.69 33.06 -5.48
N VAL A 43 4.76 32.12 -6.42
CA VAL A 43 4.87 32.36 -7.85
C VAL A 43 3.64 31.80 -8.54
N TYR A 44 2.96 32.64 -9.34
CA TYR A 44 1.90 32.17 -10.23
C TYR A 44 2.53 31.50 -11.45
N VAL A 45 2.29 30.20 -11.63
CA VAL A 45 3.02 29.34 -12.57
C VAL A 45 2.81 29.76 -14.01
N GLU A 46 1.57 30.06 -14.41
CA GLU A 46 1.22 30.35 -15.82
C GLU A 46 1.83 31.66 -16.35
N LYS A 47 2.05 32.64 -15.47
CA LYS A 47 2.62 33.94 -15.86
C LYS A 47 4.04 34.18 -15.33
N GLY A 48 4.57 33.28 -14.49
CA GLY A 48 5.85 33.46 -13.80
C GLY A 48 5.89 34.66 -12.85
N ILE A 49 4.74 35.22 -12.48
CA ILE A 49 4.64 36.45 -11.68
C ILE A 49 4.76 36.10 -10.21
N LYS A 50 5.70 36.76 -9.50
CA LYS A 50 5.77 36.71 -8.04
C LYS A 50 4.60 37.45 -7.43
N VAL A 51 3.90 36.80 -6.52
CA VAL A 51 2.87 37.41 -5.68
C VAL A 51 3.57 38.00 -4.45
N PRO A 52 3.40 39.31 -4.17
CA PRO A 52 4.00 39.92 -2.99
C PRO A 52 3.35 39.41 -1.70
N GLY A 53 4.18 39.14 -0.69
CA GLY A 53 3.74 38.78 0.65
C GLY A 53 3.28 37.34 0.82
N LEU A 54 2.46 37.12 1.85
CA LEU A 54 1.85 35.82 2.14
C LEU A 54 0.55 35.68 1.37
N LYS A 55 0.32 34.52 0.74
CA LYS A 55 -0.94 34.20 0.06
C LYS A 55 -1.65 33.07 0.76
N LEU A 56 -2.92 33.29 1.09
CA LEU A 56 -3.83 32.32 1.66
C LEU A 56 -4.56 31.57 0.54
N PHE A 57 -4.67 30.26 0.67
CA PHE A 57 -5.42 29.37 -0.20
C PHE A 57 -6.44 28.59 0.63
N PHE A 58 -7.66 28.46 0.12
CA PHE A 58 -8.70 27.68 0.78
C PHE A 58 -8.69 26.24 0.25
N GLY A 59 -8.75 25.26 1.15
CA GLY A 59 -8.65 23.84 0.78
C GLY A 59 -9.66 23.39 -0.27
N HIS A 60 -10.87 23.96 -0.28
CA HIS A 60 -11.91 23.64 -1.26
C HIS A 60 -11.61 24.14 -2.69
N GLU A 61 -10.64 25.04 -2.85
CA GLU A 61 -10.20 25.55 -4.15
C GLU A 61 -9.04 24.71 -4.73
N ILE A 62 -8.34 23.95 -3.87
CA ILE A 62 -7.14 23.20 -4.22
C ILE A 62 -7.54 21.84 -4.80
N VAL A 63 -7.20 21.63 -6.07
CA VAL A 63 -7.46 20.40 -6.81
C VAL A 63 -6.28 19.43 -6.70
N ASN A 64 -5.06 19.95 -6.61
CA ASN A 64 -3.86 19.11 -6.47
C ASN A 64 -2.75 19.83 -5.68
N VAL A 65 -1.90 19.04 -5.01
CA VAL A 65 -0.70 19.50 -4.30
C VAL A 65 0.48 18.64 -4.73
N GLU A 66 1.51 19.27 -5.29
CA GLU A 66 2.74 18.61 -5.75
C GLU A 66 3.94 19.18 -4.99
N PHE A 67 4.97 18.38 -4.77
CA PHE A 67 6.27 18.88 -4.34
C PHE A 67 7.14 19.02 -5.58
N PRO A 68 7.47 20.25 -6.03
CA PRO A 68 8.34 20.43 -7.19
C PRO A 68 9.72 19.84 -6.88
N GLY A 69 9.98 18.65 -7.43
CA GLY A 69 11.28 18.00 -7.39
C GLY A 69 12.27 18.74 -8.29
N LYS A 70 13.52 18.82 -7.86
CA LYS A 70 14.63 19.06 -8.79
C LYS A 70 14.81 17.80 -9.63
N THR A 71 14.21 17.74 -10.82
CA THR A 71 14.69 16.88 -11.90
C THR A 71 14.22 17.36 -13.26
N ASN A 72 15.11 17.17 -14.22
CA ASN A 72 15.07 17.59 -15.61
C ASN A 72 13.84 17.14 -16.41
N SER A 73 13.45 18.04 -17.31
CA SER A 73 12.80 17.86 -18.63
C SER A 73 12.49 16.45 -19.14
N GLY A 74 11.28 16.27 -19.65
CA GLY A 74 10.96 15.24 -20.65
C GLY A 74 9.47 14.94 -20.76
N ASP A 75 8.81 15.57 -21.74
CA ASP A 75 7.42 15.37 -22.15
C ASP A 75 7.07 13.91 -22.51
N ARG A 76 5.80 13.52 -22.35
CA ARG A 76 4.96 13.12 -23.50
C ARG A 76 3.49 12.84 -23.16
N GLU A 77 2.70 13.26 -24.13
CA GLU A 77 1.25 13.25 -24.36
C GLU A 77 0.50 11.94 -24.08
N THR A 78 -0.70 12.08 -23.53
CA THR A 78 -1.68 11.02 -23.29
C THR A 78 -2.62 10.90 -24.50
N LEU A 79 -2.58 9.76 -25.20
CA LEU A 79 -3.59 9.38 -26.20
C LEU A 79 -4.64 8.49 -25.53
N GLY A 80 -5.92 8.84 -25.69
CA GLY A 80 -7.04 8.12 -25.10
C GLY A 80 -7.46 6.88 -25.88
N TYR A 81 -7.89 5.85 -25.14
CA TYR A 81 -8.78 4.81 -25.62
C TYR A 81 -9.87 4.54 -24.59
N LYS A 82 -11.10 4.41 -25.10
CA LYS A 82 -12.32 4.07 -24.37
C LYS A 82 -12.20 2.68 -23.74
N LEU A 83 -12.65 2.55 -22.50
CA LEU A 83 -12.78 1.29 -21.78
C LEU A 83 -14.28 0.96 -21.67
N GLU A 84 -14.73 -0.04 -22.42
CA GLU A 84 -15.99 -0.77 -22.17
C GLU A 84 -15.58 -2.15 -21.66
N ASP A 85 -15.73 -2.35 -20.34
CA ASP A 85 -16.36 -3.50 -19.68
C ASP A 85 -15.96 -3.50 -18.20
N HIS A 86 -16.94 -3.13 -17.37
CA HIS A 86 -16.80 -2.96 -15.94
C HIS A 86 -16.92 -4.30 -15.21
N LEU A 87 -15.84 -4.74 -14.55
CA LEU A 87 -15.95 -5.65 -13.39
C LEU A 87 -16.03 -4.80 -12.12
N LEU A 88 -17.21 -4.77 -11.51
CA LEU A 88 -17.47 -4.05 -10.26
C LEU A 88 -16.74 -4.73 -9.08
N VAL A 89 -15.62 -4.15 -8.66
CA VAL A 89 -14.85 -4.47 -7.44
C VAL A 89 -15.58 -4.02 -6.15
N GLU A 90 -16.89 -3.78 -6.21
CA GLU A 90 -17.66 -3.29 -5.05
C GLU A 90 -17.81 -4.32 -3.93
N GLU A 91 -17.75 -5.63 -4.23
CA GLU A 91 -17.85 -6.66 -3.20
C GLU A 91 -16.59 -6.81 -2.32
N PHE A 92 -15.45 -6.26 -2.73
CA PHE A 92 -14.15 -6.45 -2.08
C PHE A 92 -13.63 -5.23 -1.32
N GLN A 93 -14.50 -4.26 -1.01
CA GLN A 93 -14.20 -3.17 -0.10
C GLN A 93 -14.93 -3.35 1.24
N PRO A 94 -14.37 -4.13 2.18
CA PRO A 94 -15.07 -4.43 3.43
C PRO A 94 -15.33 -3.21 4.32
N TYR A 95 -14.59 -2.11 4.13
CA TYR A 95 -14.74 -0.88 4.90
C TYR A 95 -15.75 0.10 4.29
N ARG A 96 -16.28 -0.18 3.08
CA ARG A 96 -17.33 0.65 2.48
C ARG A 96 -18.70 0.44 3.15
N LYS A 97 -18.92 -0.70 3.80
CA LYS A 97 -20.24 -1.09 4.35
C LYS A 97 -20.58 -0.49 5.72
N SER A 98 -19.72 0.33 6.34
CA SER A 98 -20.11 1.13 7.52
C SER A 98 -20.71 2.50 7.19
N ILE A 99 -21.05 2.73 5.92
CA ILE A 99 -21.78 3.92 5.46
C ILE A 99 -23.25 3.79 5.92
N ARG A 100 -23.65 4.55 6.94
CA ARG A 100 -25.03 5.00 7.05
C ARG A 100 -25.11 6.32 6.28
N LEU A 101 -25.86 6.29 5.19
CA LEU A 101 -26.24 7.47 4.44
C LEU A 101 -27.21 8.26 5.32
N ASP A 102 -26.82 9.47 5.70
CA ASP A 102 -27.70 10.65 5.76
C ASP A 102 -26.80 11.89 5.83
N ASP A 103 -26.98 12.77 4.83
CA ASP A 103 -26.64 14.18 4.69
C ASP A 103 -25.17 14.67 4.83
N ASP A 104 -24.60 14.98 3.67
CA ASP A 104 -23.60 15.99 3.31
C ASP A 104 -22.43 16.38 4.25
N GLU A 105 -21.25 16.39 3.62
CA GLU A 105 -19.92 16.93 3.99
C GLU A 105 -18.89 15.95 4.60
N ASP A 106 -17.87 15.69 3.78
CA ASP A 106 -16.68 14.84 3.99
C ASP A 106 -16.94 13.32 4.00
N ASP A 107 -16.77 12.68 2.83
CA ASP A 107 -16.55 11.23 2.65
C ASP A 107 -15.27 10.77 3.37
N GLU A 108 -15.20 10.90 4.69
CA GLU A 108 -14.11 10.36 5.47
C GLU A 108 -14.26 8.85 5.50
N VAL A 109 -13.38 8.14 4.79
CA VAL A 109 -13.29 6.68 4.84
C VAL A 109 -13.10 6.27 6.30
N VAL A 110 -14.17 5.80 6.95
CA VAL A 110 -14.12 5.36 8.35
C VAL A 110 -13.40 4.02 8.39
N ILE A 111 -12.10 4.05 8.66
CA ILE A 111 -11.31 2.84 8.84
C ILE A 111 -11.64 2.25 10.21
N ASN A 112 -12.35 1.12 10.23
CA ASN A 112 -12.65 0.38 11.46
C ASN A 112 -11.39 -0.32 11.99
N PHE A 113 -10.68 0.33 12.91
CA PHE A 113 -9.51 -0.23 13.58
C PHE A 113 -9.64 -0.20 15.11
N GLU A 114 -8.96 -1.12 15.78
CA GLU A 114 -8.84 -1.18 17.23
C GLU A 114 -7.37 -1.16 17.65
N VAL A 115 -7.03 -0.25 18.56
CA VAL A 115 -5.70 -0.18 19.17
C VAL A 115 -5.62 -1.18 20.31
N ILE A 116 -4.58 -2.02 20.29
CA ILE A 116 -4.27 -3.01 21.31
C ILE A 116 -2.96 -2.60 21.98
N ASP A 117 -3.07 -1.92 23.12
CA ASP A 117 -1.98 -1.37 23.92
C ASP A 117 -1.92 -1.96 25.34
N GLU A 118 -2.88 -2.81 25.69
CA GLU A 118 -2.98 -3.47 27.00
C GLU A 118 -3.41 -4.93 26.85
N PHE A 119 -2.98 -5.79 27.79
CA PHE A 119 -3.38 -7.21 27.79
C PHE A 119 -4.82 -7.43 28.27
N HIS A 120 -5.29 -6.59 29.20
CA HIS A 120 -6.61 -6.74 29.81
C HIS A 120 -7.70 -6.23 28.86
N GLY A 121 -8.84 -6.92 28.79
CA GLY A 121 -10.02 -6.50 28.00
C GLY A 121 -9.92 -6.73 26.48
N LYS A 122 -8.87 -6.24 25.81
CA LYS A 122 -8.83 -6.19 24.34
C LYS A 122 -7.93 -7.24 23.70
N PHE A 123 -6.73 -7.45 24.21
CA PHE A 123 -5.70 -8.30 23.58
C PHE A 123 -6.18 -9.74 23.34
N GLY A 124 -6.73 -10.39 24.38
CA GLY A 124 -7.18 -11.78 24.26
C GLY A 124 -8.29 -11.95 23.21
N SER A 125 -9.25 -11.02 23.17
CA SER A 125 -10.32 -11.00 22.18
C SER A 125 -9.79 -10.83 20.76
N ALA A 126 -8.87 -9.88 20.56
CA ALA A 126 -8.22 -9.64 19.27
C ALA A 126 -7.46 -10.89 18.78
N VAL A 127 -6.60 -11.47 19.61
CA VAL A 127 -5.84 -12.70 19.27
C VAL A 127 -6.77 -13.87 18.94
N MET A 128 -7.82 -14.10 19.72
CA MET A 128 -8.80 -15.15 19.44
C MET A 128 -9.54 -14.91 18.13
N HIS A 129 -9.90 -13.67 17.82
CA HIS A 129 -10.57 -13.33 16.57
C HIS A 129 -9.65 -13.54 15.36
N ILE A 130 -8.40 -13.06 15.43
CA ILE A 130 -7.39 -13.21 14.37
C ILE A 130 -7.05 -14.69 14.13
N LYS A 131 -6.90 -15.48 15.20
CA LYS A 131 -6.56 -16.91 15.11
C LYS A 131 -7.61 -17.75 14.36
N LYS A 132 -8.87 -17.29 14.30
CA LYS A 132 -9.95 -17.94 13.54
C LYS A 132 -9.91 -17.64 12.04
N GLN A 133 -9.11 -16.66 11.61
CA GLN A 133 -9.01 -16.29 10.21
C GLN A 133 -8.12 -17.27 9.45
N ARG A 134 -8.46 -17.57 8.19
CA ARG A 134 -7.57 -18.30 7.26
C ARG A 134 -6.62 -17.38 6.50
N LEU A 135 -6.96 -16.10 6.43
CA LEU A 135 -6.28 -15.09 5.64
C LEU A 135 -6.26 -13.79 6.44
N ILE A 136 -5.08 -13.18 6.57
CA ILE A 136 -4.89 -11.89 7.25
C ILE A 136 -3.90 -11.03 6.47
N GLY A 137 -4.08 -9.72 6.53
CA GLY A 137 -3.12 -8.73 6.03
C GLY A 137 -2.20 -8.35 7.18
N VAL A 138 -0.90 -8.26 6.94
CA VAL A 138 0.08 -7.93 7.98
C VAL A 138 0.96 -6.78 7.52
N GLY A 139 1.12 -5.80 8.40
CA GLY A 139 2.05 -4.68 8.26
C GLY A 139 2.85 -4.51 9.54
N ALA A 140 3.94 -3.75 9.45
CA ALA A 140 4.71 -3.34 10.62
C ALA A 140 5.30 -1.94 10.41
N ASP A 141 5.47 -1.22 11.52
CA ASP A 141 6.29 -0.02 11.57
C ASP A 141 7.41 -0.20 12.59
N ALA A 142 8.64 -0.04 12.11
CA ALA A 142 9.86 -0.14 12.90
C ALA A 142 10.71 1.12 12.70
N VAL A 143 11.46 1.49 13.73
CA VAL A 143 12.37 2.63 13.69
C VAL A 143 13.81 2.14 13.81
N GLU A 144 14.65 2.57 12.89
CA GLU A 144 16.07 2.23 12.79
C GLU A 144 16.91 3.07 13.76
N ALA A 145 16.60 3.01 15.06
CA ALA A 145 17.41 3.63 16.11
C ALA A 145 18.63 2.75 16.51
N PHE A 146 18.63 1.47 16.13
CA PHE A 146 19.64 0.46 16.46
C PHE A 146 19.99 -0.38 15.23
N GLN A 147 21.11 -1.12 15.24
CA GLN A 147 21.61 -1.93 14.11
C GLN A 147 20.59 -2.91 13.50
N GLN A 148 19.51 -3.26 14.23
CA GLN A 148 18.46 -4.18 13.81
C GLN A 148 17.05 -3.54 13.76
N GLY A 149 16.96 -2.22 13.95
CA GLY A 149 15.69 -1.52 14.16
C GLY A 149 14.96 -1.96 15.44
N ARG A 150 13.88 -1.26 15.80
CA ARG A 150 12.96 -1.67 16.88
C ARG A 150 11.54 -1.66 16.35
N LEU A 151 10.83 -2.78 16.51
CA LEU A 151 9.42 -2.89 16.13
C LEU A 151 8.57 -2.03 17.06
N CYS A 152 7.88 -1.05 16.51
CA CYS A 152 7.01 -0.16 17.27
C CYS A 152 5.55 -0.58 17.20
N TRP A 153 5.11 -0.99 16.01
CA TRP A 153 3.72 -1.35 15.72
C TRP A 153 3.64 -2.59 14.85
N LEU A 154 2.66 -3.43 15.13
CA LEU A 154 2.25 -4.53 14.28
C LEU A 154 0.79 -4.32 13.88
N GLN A 155 0.52 -4.27 12.58
CA GLN A 155 -0.84 -4.12 12.05
C GLN A 155 -1.34 -5.46 11.51
N ILE A 156 -2.55 -5.85 11.90
CA ILE A 156 -3.21 -7.06 11.38
C ILE A 156 -4.60 -6.70 10.87
N ALA A 157 -4.78 -6.79 9.56
CA ALA A 157 -6.08 -6.67 8.89
C ALA A 157 -6.74 -8.05 8.77
N THR A 158 -8.02 -8.11 9.14
CA THR A 158 -8.94 -9.19 8.80
C THR A 158 -9.88 -8.73 7.70
N LYS A 159 -10.86 -9.55 7.30
CA LYS A 159 -11.86 -9.12 6.32
C LYS A 159 -12.60 -7.86 6.77
N ASN A 160 -12.86 -7.62 8.05
CA ASN A 160 -13.79 -6.56 8.49
C ASN A 160 -13.22 -5.62 9.56
N LYS A 161 -11.99 -5.83 10.00
CA LYS A 161 -11.40 -5.09 11.13
C LYS A 161 -9.89 -5.06 11.05
N VAL A 162 -9.29 -3.93 11.40
CA VAL A 162 -7.85 -3.80 11.60
C VAL A 162 -7.52 -3.78 13.09
N TYR A 163 -6.46 -4.47 13.48
CA TYR A 163 -5.89 -4.42 14.82
C TYR A 163 -4.51 -3.76 14.76
N LEU A 164 -4.30 -2.75 15.60
CA LEU A 164 -3.03 -2.04 15.72
C LEU A 164 -2.41 -2.38 17.06
N PHE A 165 -1.46 -3.31 17.08
CA PHE A 165 -0.78 -3.73 18.30
C PHE A 165 0.39 -2.78 18.60
N ASP A 166 0.36 -2.16 19.76
CA ASP A 166 1.44 -1.32 20.26
C ASP A 166 2.56 -2.18 20.86
N ILE A 167 3.52 -2.56 20.03
CA ILE A 167 4.59 -3.48 20.43
C ILE A 167 5.55 -2.82 21.42
N LEU A 168 5.67 -1.49 21.44
CA LEU A 168 6.48 -0.80 22.45
C LEU A 168 5.89 -0.96 23.84
N VAL A 169 4.57 -0.86 23.98
CA VAL A 169 3.88 -0.98 25.27
C VAL A 169 3.71 -2.45 25.67
N LEU A 170 3.27 -3.31 24.75
CA LEU A 170 3.02 -4.72 25.04
C LEU A 170 4.32 -5.54 25.19
N GLY A 171 5.39 -5.11 24.54
CA GLY A 171 6.70 -5.77 24.53
C GLY A 171 6.68 -7.19 23.95
N ALA A 172 7.73 -7.95 24.24
CA ALA A 172 7.88 -9.34 23.77
C ALA A 172 6.76 -10.27 24.28
N GLN A 173 6.04 -9.87 25.33
CA GLN A 173 4.94 -10.65 25.88
C GLN A 173 3.75 -10.75 24.91
N ALA A 174 3.56 -9.78 24.01
CA ALA A 174 2.55 -9.85 22.94
C ALA A 174 2.74 -11.12 22.07
N PHE A 175 3.99 -11.43 21.75
CA PHE A 175 4.36 -12.60 20.94
C PHE A 175 4.15 -13.90 21.71
N LYS A 176 4.67 -13.95 22.95
CA LYS A 176 4.50 -15.11 23.85
C LYS A 176 3.03 -15.42 24.15
N ASN A 177 2.18 -14.40 24.22
CA ASN A 177 0.75 -14.55 24.53
C ASN A 177 -0.15 -14.81 23.29
N GLY A 178 0.43 -15.07 22.13
CA GLY A 178 -0.32 -15.67 21.02
C GLY A 178 -0.05 -15.09 19.63
N LEU A 179 0.61 -13.93 19.50
CA LEU A 179 0.92 -13.41 18.17
C LEU A 179 1.89 -14.33 17.41
N SER A 180 2.86 -14.97 18.09
CA SER A 180 3.72 -15.99 17.45
C SER A 180 2.90 -17.14 16.89
N MET A 181 1.92 -17.63 17.66
CA MET A 181 1.04 -18.73 17.22
C MET A 181 0.20 -18.38 15.98
N ILE A 182 0.01 -17.10 15.66
CA ILE A 182 -0.67 -16.65 14.45
C ILE A 182 0.33 -16.50 13.31
N LEU A 183 1.43 -15.78 13.53
CA LEU A 183 2.42 -15.43 12.51
C LEU A 183 3.18 -16.67 12.00
N GLU A 184 3.44 -17.65 12.86
CA GLU A 184 4.14 -18.89 12.52
C GLU A 184 3.19 -20.00 12.03
N ASN A 185 1.87 -19.76 12.04
CA ASN A 185 0.89 -20.77 11.63
C ASN A 185 0.86 -20.98 10.12
N LYS A 186 1.17 -22.20 9.68
CA LYS A 186 1.14 -22.61 8.26
C LYS A 186 -0.27 -22.63 7.63
N HIS A 187 -1.33 -22.60 8.42
CA HIS A 187 -2.72 -22.62 7.95
C HIS A 187 -3.38 -21.23 7.89
N ILE A 188 -2.69 -20.20 8.39
CA ILE A 188 -3.11 -18.81 8.24
C ILE A 188 -2.19 -18.18 7.20
N LEU A 189 -2.74 -17.72 6.09
CA LEU A 189 -1.99 -17.02 5.05
C LEU A 189 -1.81 -15.55 5.46
N LYS A 190 -0.57 -15.08 5.50
CA LYS A 190 -0.24 -13.67 5.78
C LYS A 190 0.00 -12.96 4.45
N VAL A 191 -0.88 -12.05 4.09
CA VAL A 191 -0.69 -11.16 2.95
C VAL A 191 0.10 -9.95 3.40
N ILE A 192 1.26 -9.73 2.79
CA ILE A 192 2.21 -8.67 3.15
C ILE A 192 2.67 -8.02 1.86
N HIS A 193 3.02 -6.74 1.91
CA HIS A 193 3.76 -6.09 0.83
C HIS A 193 5.21 -5.91 1.27
N ASP A 194 6.16 -6.51 0.56
CA ASP A 194 7.58 -6.53 0.92
C ASP A 194 7.84 -7.10 2.32
N CYS A 195 7.86 -8.42 2.44
CA CYS A 195 7.98 -9.09 3.73
C CYS A 195 9.40 -9.08 4.34
N ARG A 196 10.40 -8.51 3.65
CA ARG A 196 11.82 -8.60 4.05
C ARG A 196 12.08 -7.97 5.42
N VAL A 197 11.67 -6.71 5.58
CA VAL A 197 11.94 -5.93 6.80
C VAL A 197 11.17 -6.51 7.99
N ILE A 198 9.87 -6.80 7.83
CA ILE A 198 9.06 -7.38 8.89
C ILE A 198 9.58 -8.76 9.33
N SER A 199 9.96 -9.62 8.39
CA SER A 199 10.50 -10.94 8.70
C SER A 199 11.82 -10.85 9.47
N ALA A 200 12.75 -10.00 9.04
CA ALA A 200 14.01 -9.78 9.74
C ALA A 200 13.80 -9.24 11.16
N CYS A 201 12.89 -8.28 11.30
CA CYS A 201 12.54 -7.64 12.56
C CYS A 201 11.92 -8.64 13.57
N LEU A 202 10.93 -9.42 13.14
CA LEU A 202 10.28 -10.44 13.96
C LEU A 202 11.26 -11.51 14.45
N LEU A 203 12.14 -11.98 13.56
CA LEU A 203 13.13 -13.00 13.90
C LEU A 203 14.18 -12.46 14.88
N ALA A 204 14.78 -11.31 14.56
CA ALA A 204 15.88 -10.75 15.35
C ALA A 204 15.44 -10.31 16.76
N GLN A 205 14.25 -9.71 16.89
CA GLN A 205 13.81 -9.14 18.16
C GLN A 205 12.97 -10.09 19.02
N PHE A 206 12.23 -11.02 18.40
CA PHE A 206 11.26 -11.85 19.11
C PHE A 206 11.40 -13.35 18.85
N GLY A 207 12.34 -13.76 17.99
CA GLY A 207 12.52 -15.17 17.62
C GLY A 207 11.36 -15.74 16.80
N VAL A 208 10.52 -14.90 16.21
CA VAL A 208 9.31 -15.31 15.48
C VAL A 208 9.63 -15.54 14.01
N ARG A 209 9.33 -16.74 13.51
CA ARG A 209 9.57 -17.14 12.12
C ARG A 209 8.29 -17.05 11.31
N LEU A 210 8.15 -15.97 10.54
CA LEU A 210 7.02 -15.79 9.65
C LEU A 210 6.95 -16.95 8.62
N THR A 211 5.80 -17.61 8.52
CA THR A 211 5.55 -18.74 7.58
C THR A 211 4.37 -18.43 6.67
N ASN A 212 4.14 -19.18 5.58
CA ASN A 212 2.93 -19.06 4.74
C ASN A 212 2.56 -17.60 4.40
N VAL A 213 3.39 -16.96 3.59
CA VAL A 213 3.28 -15.55 3.21
C VAL A 213 2.89 -15.45 1.74
N PHE A 214 1.95 -14.56 1.42
CA PHE A 214 1.74 -14.05 0.08
C PHE A 214 2.31 -12.63 0.03
N ASP A 215 3.39 -12.43 -0.72
CA ASP A 215 3.99 -11.10 -0.88
C ASP A 215 3.44 -10.41 -2.14
N THR A 216 2.69 -9.32 -1.94
CA THR A 216 2.07 -8.58 -3.04
C THR A 216 3.08 -7.84 -3.91
N GLN A 217 4.28 -7.52 -3.40
CA GLN A 217 5.34 -6.91 -4.22
C GLN A 217 5.97 -7.96 -5.16
N VAL A 218 6.15 -9.19 -4.68
CA VAL A 218 6.62 -10.29 -5.53
C VAL A 218 5.57 -10.63 -6.58
N ALA A 219 4.30 -10.69 -6.20
CA ALA A 219 3.20 -10.94 -7.14
C ALA A 219 3.11 -9.83 -8.21
N ASP A 220 3.24 -8.55 -7.85
CA ASP A 220 3.29 -7.41 -8.80
C ASP A 220 4.43 -7.57 -9.83
N VAL A 221 5.63 -7.93 -9.38
CA VAL A 221 6.76 -8.21 -10.28
C VAL A 221 6.47 -9.37 -11.23
N MET A 222 5.78 -10.41 -10.75
CA MET A 222 5.39 -11.57 -11.57
C MET A 222 4.32 -11.21 -12.59
N CYS A 223 3.34 -10.38 -12.23
CA CYS A 223 2.35 -9.86 -13.19
C CYS A 223 3.06 -9.06 -14.30
N PHE A 224 3.94 -8.12 -13.93
CA PHE A 224 4.72 -7.34 -14.90
C PHE A 224 5.55 -8.23 -15.82
N TYR A 225 6.19 -9.25 -15.25
CA TYR A 225 6.99 -10.21 -16.03
C TYR A 225 6.14 -10.93 -17.08
N SER A 226 4.94 -11.38 -16.71
CA SER A 226 4.00 -12.04 -17.64
C SER A 226 3.55 -11.08 -18.74
N GLU A 227 3.06 -9.90 -18.36
CA GLU A 227 2.51 -8.89 -19.28
C GLU A 227 3.53 -8.36 -20.30
N THR A 228 4.81 -8.31 -19.91
CA THR A 228 5.88 -7.83 -20.79
C THR A 228 6.53 -8.93 -21.61
N GLY A 229 6.10 -10.19 -21.48
CA GLY A 229 6.72 -11.32 -22.18
C GLY A 229 8.12 -11.66 -21.66
N GLY A 230 8.36 -11.43 -20.36
CA GLY A 230 9.54 -11.91 -19.66
C GLY A 230 10.57 -10.85 -19.26
N PHE A 231 10.21 -9.56 -19.25
CA PHE A 231 11.11 -8.51 -18.73
C PHE A 231 10.89 -8.31 -17.22
N LEU A 232 11.97 -8.00 -16.51
CA LEU A 232 11.89 -7.57 -15.11
C LEU A 232 11.79 -6.05 -15.04
N PRO A 233 11.06 -5.50 -14.04
CA PRO A 233 10.98 -4.07 -13.86
C PRO A 233 12.31 -3.51 -13.32
N ASP A 234 12.64 -2.27 -13.68
CA ASP A 234 13.85 -1.58 -13.21
C ASP A 234 13.89 -1.39 -11.68
N ARG A 235 12.71 -1.31 -11.06
CA ARG A 235 12.53 -1.26 -9.61
C ARG A 235 11.23 -1.96 -9.21
N VAL A 236 11.16 -2.35 -7.94
CA VAL A 236 9.91 -2.81 -7.34
C VAL A 236 8.98 -1.63 -7.02
N SER A 237 7.68 -1.88 -7.13
CA SER A 237 6.62 -0.92 -6.79
C SER A 237 6.43 -0.81 -5.28
N THR A 238 6.08 0.39 -4.81
CA THR A 238 5.63 0.63 -3.44
C THR A 238 4.18 0.17 -3.25
N LEU A 239 3.73 -0.04 -2.01
CA LEU A 239 2.35 -0.42 -1.72
C LEU A 239 1.34 0.57 -2.32
N GLN A 240 1.64 1.87 -2.27
CA GLN A 240 0.77 2.90 -2.85
C GLN A 240 0.62 2.74 -4.36
N GLU A 241 1.72 2.46 -5.06
CA GLU A 241 1.72 2.27 -6.52
C GLU A 241 0.93 1.02 -6.89
N VAL A 242 1.19 -0.11 -6.21
CA VAL A 242 0.49 -1.38 -6.48
C VAL A 242 -1.00 -1.27 -6.17
N VAL A 243 -1.40 -0.61 -5.08
CA VAL A 243 -2.82 -0.39 -4.75
C VAL A 243 -3.48 0.54 -5.77
N SER A 244 -2.80 1.61 -6.18
CA SER A 244 -3.34 2.53 -7.19
C SER A 244 -3.53 1.85 -8.54
N LEU A 245 -2.57 1.01 -8.96
CA LEU A 245 -2.58 0.31 -10.24
C LEU A 245 -3.63 -0.79 -10.28
N HIS A 246 -3.58 -1.73 -9.33
CA HIS A 246 -4.39 -2.96 -9.40
C HIS A 246 -5.79 -2.80 -8.82
N LEU A 247 -5.99 -1.90 -7.85
CA LEU A 247 -7.30 -1.67 -7.24
C LEU A 247 -8.00 -0.40 -7.76
N ASN A 248 -7.38 0.33 -8.69
CA ASN A 248 -7.90 1.59 -9.23
C ASN A 248 -8.23 2.64 -8.13
N VAL A 249 -7.52 2.60 -7.00
CA VAL A 249 -7.74 3.55 -5.90
C VAL A 249 -7.05 4.88 -6.26
N PRO A 250 -7.74 6.02 -6.24
CA PRO A 250 -7.14 7.31 -6.60
C PRO A 250 -5.94 7.65 -5.72
N SER A 251 -4.86 8.14 -6.34
CA SER A 251 -3.63 8.53 -5.61
C SER A 251 -3.86 9.60 -4.54
N SER A 252 -4.90 10.44 -4.67
CA SER A 252 -5.31 11.41 -3.64
C SER A 252 -5.67 10.73 -2.31
N GLN A 253 -6.34 9.58 -2.36
CA GLN A 253 -6.75 8.78 -1.20
C GLN A 253 -5.58 8.00 -0.57
N LEU A 254 -4.49 7.79 -1.34
CA LEU A 254 -3.30 7.06 -0.89
C LEU A 254 -2.11 7.97 -0.56
N SER A 255 -2.31 9.29 -0.63
CA SER A 255 -1.27 10.30 -0.40
C SER A 255 -0.51 10.08 0.91
N SER A 256 -1.20 9.67 1.97
CA SER A 256 -0.63 9.40 3.28
C SER A 256 0.29 8.17 3.32
N LEU A 257 0.04 7.13 2.49
CA LEU A 257 0.94 6.00 2.32
C LEU A 257 2.21 6.39 1.56
N LYS A 258 2.06 7.22 0.53
CA LYS A 258 3.21 7.79 -0.19
C LYS A 258 4.09 8.60 0.75
N MET A 259 3.50 9.47 1.56
CA MET A 259 4.23 10.24 2.57
C MET A 259 4.97 9.34 3.57
N LYS A 260 4.32 8.27 4.06
CA LYS A 260 4.95 7.29 4.96
C LYS A 260 6.24 6.70 4.37
N SER A 261 6.27 6.36 3.07
CA SER A 261 7.46 5.84 2.40
C SER A 261 8.61 6.85 2.27
N GLN A 262 8.31 8.15 2.34
CA GLN A 262 9.26 9.25 2.12
C GLN A 262 9.79 9.90 3.41
N LEU A 263 9.34 9.45 4.58
CA LEU A 263 9.76 10.01 5.88
C LEU A 263 11.27 9.86 6.10
N THR A 264 11.93 10.93 6.55
CA THR A 264 13.33 10.89 6.98
C THR A 264 13.52 10.03 8.21
N LYS A 265 14.78 9.75 8.57
CA LYS A 265 15.10 8.97 9.77
C LYS A 265 14.55 9.64 11.04
N GLU A 266 14.68 10.96 11.14
CA GLU A 266 14.18 11.75 12.28
C GLU A 266 12.65 11.78 12.31
N GLU A 267 11.99 11.87 11.15
CA GLU A 267 10.53 11.84 11.05
C GLU A 267 9.96 10.45 11.40
N ARG A 268 10.72 9.37 11.18
CA ARG A 268 10.33 8.02 11.63
C ARG A 268 10.29 7.88 13.16
N GLU A 269 10.94 8.75 13.92
CA GLU A 269 10.80 8.79 15.38
C GLU A 269 9.36 9.10 15.83
N LEU A 270 8.51 9.61 14.93
CA LEU A 270 7.08 9.75 15.20
C LEU A 270 6.41 8.43 15.59
N TRP A 271 6.91 7.28 15.10
CA TRP A 271 6.40 5.95 15.46
C TRP A 271 6.70 5.54 16.92
N TYR A 272 7.63 6.21 17.60
CA TYR A 272 7.92 6.02 19.03
C TYR A 272 7.00 6.82 19.95
N LYS A 273 6.41 7.93 19.48
CA LYS A 273 5.63 8.81 20.34
C LYS A 273 4.40 8.09 20.92
N ARG A 274 4.17 8.27 22.22
CA ARG A 274 2.99 7.76 22.94
C ARG A 274 2.30 8.87 23.75
N PRO A 275 0.96 8.94 23.78
CA PRO A 275 0.04 8.13 22.97
C PRO A 275 0.21 8.40 21.46
N CYS A 276 -0.06 7.38 20.63
CA CYS A 276 0.09 7.52 19.18
C CYS A 276 -0.94 8.51 18.62
N PRO A 277 -0.54 9.50 17.80
CA PRO A 277 -1.48 10.40 17.14
C PRO A 277 -2.46 9.67 16.24
N LEU A 278 -3.74 10.07 16.28
CA LEU A 278 -4.80 9.50 15.45
C LEU A 278 -4.47 9.50 13.94
N PRO A 279 -3.85 10.54 13.35
CA PRO A 279 -3.45 10.49 11.94
C PRO A 279 -2.50 9.33 11.62
N LEU A 280 -1.55 9.02 12.53
CA LEU A 280 -0.64 7.88 12.33
C LEU A 280 -1.36 6.54 12.46
N LEU A 281 -2.34 6.42 13.37
CA LEU A 281 -3.21 5.24 13.46
C LEU A 281 -3.99 5.01 12.16
N LYS A 282 -4.54 6.07 11.57
CA LYS A 282 -5.24 6.01 10.27
C LYS A 282 -4.30 5.55 9.14
N VAL A 283 -3.07 6.09 9.07
CA VAL A 283 -2.06 5.66 8.09
C VAL A 283 -1.64 4.21 8.28
N MET A 284 -1.45 3.77 9.52
CA MET A 284 -1.14 2.37 9.83
C MET A 284 -2.26 1.45 9.35
N ALA A 285 -3.52 1.81 9.63
CA ALA A 285 -4.64 1.00 9.19
C ALA A 285 -4.75 0.97 7.65
N LEU A 286 -4.63 2.13 6.99
CA LEU A 286 -4.64 2.24 5.53
C LEU A 286 -3.54 1.37 4.86
N SER A 287 -2.40 1.18 5.53
CA SER A 287 -1.29 0.36 5.01
C SER A 287 -1.58 -1.15 4.97
N VAL A 288 -2.69 -1.61 5.54
CA VAL A 288 -3.07 -3.03 5.55
C VAL A 288 -4.47 -3.34 5.03
N ILE A 289 -5.38 -2.37 4.97
CA ILE A 289 -6.77 -2.61 4.53
C ILE A 289 -6.87 -3.14 3.09
N HIS A 290 -5.94 -2.73 2.23
CA HIS A 290 -5.95 -3.10 0.82
C HIS A 290 -5.23 -4.42 0.52
N LEU A 291 -4.52 -5.01 1.47
CA LEU A 291 -3.69 -6.20 1.20
C LEU A 291 -4.53 -7.40 0.75
N LEU A 292 -5.62 -7.69 1.44
CA LEU A 292 -6.52 -8.80 1.10
C LEU A 292 -7.13 -8.68 -0.30
N PRO A 293 -7.80 -7.56 -0.67
CA PRO A 293 -8.32 -7.40 -2.02
C PRO A 293 -7.21 -7.35 -3.06
N LEU A 294 -6.05 -6.74 -2.75
CA LEU A 294 -4.92 -6.69 -3.67
C LEU A 294 -4.39 -8.08 -4.01
N ARG A 295 -4.28 -8.98 -3.02
CA ARG A 295 -3.93 -10.38 -3.28
C ARG A 295 -4.87 -11.04 -4.28
N LEU A 296 -6.17 -10.77 -4.20
CA LEU A 296 -7.15 -11.42 -5.08
C LEU A 296 -6.96 -10.96 -6.53
N VAL A 297 -6.90 -9.65 -6.75
CA VAL A 297 -6.69 -9.11 -8.11
C VAL A 297 -5.36 -9.57 -8.70
N LEU A 298 -4.27 -9.55 -7.91
CA LEU A 298 -2.98 -10.05 -8.38
C LEU A 298 -3.02 -11.54 -8.73
N LEU A 299 -3.76 -12.35 -7.96
CA LEU A 299 -3.93 -13.76 -8.30
C LEU A 299 -4.74 -13.96 -9.58
N ASP A 300 -5.79 -13.16 -9.81
CA ASP A 300 -6.55 -13.21 -11.05
C ASP A 300 -5.65 -12.90 -12.24
N THR A 301 -4.82 -11.85 -12.15
CA THR A 301 -3.82 -11.52 -13.19
C THR A 301 -2.83 -12.66 -13.44
N LEU A 302 -2.28 -13.26 -12.37
CA LEU A 302 -1.34 -14.38 -12.48
C LEU A 302 -1.97 -15.65 -13.08
N MET A 303 -3.30 -15.77 -13.02
CA MET A 303 -4.05 -16.90 -13.56
C MET A 303 -4.56 -16.67 -14.98
N THR A 304 -4.26 -15.54 -15.61
CA THR A 304 -4.76 -15.19 -16.96
C THR A 304 -4.38 -16.24 -18.00
N ASP A 305 -3.11 -16.63 -18.08
CA ASP A 305 -2.64 -17.67 -19.03
C ASP A 305 -3.37 -19.01 -18.84
N TYR A 306 -3.69 -19.36 -17.59
CA TYR A 306 -4.47 -20.55 -17.29
C TYR A 306 -5.91 -20.42 -17.80
N MET A 307 -6.53 -19.25 -17.62
CA MET A 307 -7.89 -18.99 -18.10
C MET A 307 -7.96 -19.00 -19.63
N ASP A 308 -6.98 -18.41 -20.32
CA ASP A 308 -6.89 -18.43 -21.78
C ASP A 308 -6.81 -19.87 -22.33
N LEU A 309 -6.06 -20.74 -21.64
CA LEU A 309 -6.00 -22.17 -21.98
C LEU A 309 -7.35 -22.87 -21.77
N VAL A 310 -8.06 -22.56 -20.69
CA VAL A 310 -9.41 -23.10 -20.45
C VAL A 310 -10.38 -22.64 -21.55
N ASP A 311 -10.31 -21.37 -21.95
CA ASP A 311 -11.15 -20.82 -23.01
C ASP A 311 -10.83 -21.44 -24.38
N SER A 312 -9.56 -21.76 -24.64
CA SER A 312 -9.15 -22.55 -25.80
C SER A 312 -9.79 -23.94 -25.80
N TYR A 313 -9.82 -24.63 -24.65
CA TYR A 313 -10.49 -25.92 -24.52
C TYR A 313 -12.01 -25.82 -24.76
N LEU A 314 -12.66 -24.82 -24.17
CA LEU A 314 -14.09 -24.60 -24.34
C LEU A 314 -14.43 -24.29 -25.80
N SER A 315 -13.69 -23.38 -26.44
CA SER A 315 -13.92 -23.01 -27.84
C SER A 315 -13.72 -24.18 -28.82
N SER A 316 -12.78 -25.09 -28.55
CA SER A 316 -12.61 -26.31 -29.35
C SER A 316 -13.84 -27.21 -29.32
N SER A 317 -14.51 -27.33 -28.16
CA SER A 317 -15.68 -28.19 -27.99
C SER A 317 -16.94 -27.70 -28.71
N TYR A 318 -17.04 -26.39 -29.00
CA TYR A 318 -18.18 -25.81 -29.71
C TYR A 318 -18.04 -25.87 -31.23
N ASN A 319 -16.81 -25.95 -31.74
CA ASN A 319 -16.53 -25.90 -33.18
C ASN A 319 -16.53 -27.28 -33.85
N GLU A 320 -16.38 -28.38 -33.10
CA GLU A 320 -16.45 -29.75 -33.63
C GLU A 320 -17.42 -30.62 -32.79
N PRO A 321 -18.72 -30.62 -33.10
CA PRO A 321 -19.67 -31.53 -32.47
C PRO A 321 -19.50 -32.92 -33.07
N GLY A 322 -18.50 -33.69 -32.62
CA GLY A 322 -18.35 -35.07 -33.07
C GLY A 322 -17.15 -35.87 -32.58
N GLU A 323 -15.96 -35.27 -32.47
CA GLU A 323 -14.75 -36.01 -32.10
C GLU A 323 -13.94 -35.18 -31.11
N VAL A 324 -13.90 -35.62 -29.85
CA VAL A 324 -12.97 -35.07 -28.85
C VAL A 324 -11.59 -35.62 -29.19
N GLU A 325 -10.95 -35.09 -30.24
CA GLU A 325 -9.56 -35.45 -30.54
C GLU A 325 -8.62 -34.94 -29.43
N HIS A 326 -7.54 -35.70 -29.20
CA HIS A 326 -6.50 -35.35 -28.23
C HIS A 326 -5.84 -34.01 -28.59
N ILE A 327 -6.12 -32.96 -27.81
CA ILE A 327 -5.50 -31.64 -27.99
C ILE A 327 -3.99 -31.74 -27.73
N ASN A 328 -3.19 -31.38 -28.74
CA ASN A 328 -1.73 -31.42 -28.67
C ASN A 328 -1.19 -30.20 -27.89
N MET A 329 -0.71 -30.43 -26.65
CA MET A 329 -0.25 -29.38 -25.72
C MET A 329 0.92 -28.54 -26.25
N GLU A 330 1.69 -29.02 -27.23
CA GLU A 330 2.79 -28.27 -27.84
C GLU A 330 2.31 -27.03 -28.62
N LEU A 331 1.14 -27.09 -29.26
CA LEU A 331 0.57 -25.97 -30.02
C LEU A 331 0.03 -24.87 -29.10
N ALA A 332 -0.59 -25.23 -27.97
CA ALA A 332 -1.07 -24.27 -26.96
C ALA A 332 0.10 -23.56 -26.24
N SER A 333 1.22 -24.27 -26.04
CA SER A 333 2.43 -23.70 -25.43
C SER A 333 3.18 -22.69 -26.31
N SER A 334 2.89 -22.65 -27.61
CA SER A 334 3.49 -21.67 -28.52
C SER A 334 2.84 -20.28 -28.45
N GLN A 335 1.68 -20.18 -27.78
CA GLN A 335 0.96 -18.92 -27.55
C GLN A 335 0.97 -18.47 -26.08
N ALA A 336 1.22 -19.37 -25.13
CA ALA A 336 1.41 -19.03 -23.72
C ALA A 336 2.88 -18.71 -23.41
N VAL A 337 3.13 -17.58 -22.73
CA VAL A 337 4.49 -17.21 -22.28
C VAL A 337 4.96 -18.28 -21.27
N PRO A 338 6.18 -18.85 -21.41
CA PRO A 338 6.54 -20.06 -20.69
C PRO A 338 6.93 -19.75 -19.23
N PHE A 339 5.94 -19.70 -18.33
CA PHE A 339 6.20 -19.63 -16.87
C PHE A 339 6.94 -20.88 -16.35
N PHE A 340 6.81 -22.03 -17.04
CA PHE A 340 7.38 -23.31 -16.60
C PHE A 340 8.78 -23.64 -17.16
N ALA A 341 9.34 -22.85 -18.09
CA ALA A 341 10.63 -23.17 -18.72
C ALA A 341 11.85 -22.45 -18.09
N ALA A 342 11.67 -21.40 -17.29
CA ALA A 342 12.77 -20.62 -16.76
C ALA A 342 13.33 -21.23 -15.45
N GLY A 343 14.34 -22.08 -15.61
CA GLY A 343 15.19 -22.53 -14.51
C GLY A 343 15.82 -21.36 -13.75
N THR A 344 15.71 -21.41 -12.42
CA THR A 344 16.47 -20.62 -11.43
C THR A 344 16.53 -19.10 -11.67
N MET A 345 15.55 -18.38 -11.14
CA MET A 345 15.69 -16.96 -10.79
C MET A 345 16.85 -16.80 -9.78
N GLN A 346 18.03 -16.39 -10.25
CA GLN A 346 19.09 -15.92 -9.36
C GLN A 346 18.85 -14.44 -9.03
N TRP A 347 18.35 -14.20 -7.82
CA TRP A 347 18.27 -12.87 -7.24
C TRP A 347 19.68 -12.29 -7.09
N ARG A 348 19.99 -11.19 -7.79
CA ARG A 348 21.24 -10.46 -7.57
C ARG A 348 21.20 -9.84 -6.17
N HIS A 349 21.97 -10.40 -5.26
CA HIS A 349 22.28 -9.78 -3.97
C HIS A 349 22.98 -8.43 -4.22
N THR A 350 22.49 -7.39 -3.55
CA THR A 350 23.21 -6.13 -3.39
C THR A 350 24.59 -6.40 -2.77
N PRO A 351 25.70 -5.85 -3.29
CA PRO A 351 27.01 -6.06 -2.69
C PRO A 351 27.07 -5.43 -1.30
N ARG A 352 27.57 -6.18 -0.32
CA ARG A 352 28.07 -5.61 0.93
C ARG A 352 29.24 -4.69 0.57
N LEU A 353 29.16 -3.44 1.02
CA LEU A 353 30.33 -2.58 1.12
C LEU A 353 31.20 -3.14 2.24
N ASP A 354 32.23 -3.88 1.87
CA ASP A 354 33.35 -4.18 2.77
C ASP A 354 34.13 -2.88 2.96
N LEU A 355 34.07 -2.34 4.18
CA LEU A 355 35.00 -1.31 4.64
C LEU A 355 36.19 -2.02 5.29
N GLY A 356 37.35 -1.90 4.64
CA GLY A 356 38.65 -2.13 5.26
C GLY A 356 39.08 -0.96 6.14
#